data_AF-A0A250JGK1-F1
#
_entry.id   AF-A0A250JGK1-F1
#
_cell.length_a   1.000
_cell.length_b   1.000
_cell.length_c   1.000
_cell.angle_alpha   90.00
_cell.angle_beta   90.00
_cell.angle_gamma   90.00
#
_symmetry.space_group_name_H-M   'P 1'
#
loop_
_entity.id
_entity.type
_entity.pdbx_description
1 polymer ?
#
loop_
_entity_poly.entity_id
_entity_poly.type
_entity_poly.pdbx_seq_one_letter_code
_entity_poly.pdbx_strand_id
1 'polypeptide(L)'
;MTDEISAGLRRFATLLDRLCPRHRRMRQHCQLEKDAPRYVREFWEAVGWSDAVGGGGDSPRTLRPERAASRSYMQECFEAWFENAEIRDAWGAEPGDFSAAWKRLPEKFRVIAPSEYGSALIDETTGENDPLVHELKPTRAQLVKQPEHFLDHVIRSTLERVMGKRKAAAYVQKPWGEPILGAAFPGLRELAEGIWGVDRSPRAPAHLLNGMQMIYYESFEGYIDFILKQPSELLPGFGPPSGQTFLLEPSSKFDPGSLAEPGFLRFETTTPPPLRRQVKHAVGRIEGRGVWLSTNNKSSTLWLTVAPENLKVTLDWIKHNKLELQEPPTPLPPDLWASDAS
;
A
#
# COMPACT_ATOMS: atom_id res chain seq x y z
N MET A 1 -25.87 -9.08 7.62
CA MET A 1 -24.85 -9.22 6.56
C MET A 1 -24.91 -8.11 5.52
N THR A 2 -25.98 -7.92 4.75
CA THR A 2 -26.01 -6.88 3.70
C THR A 2 -25.86 -5.45 4.22
N ASP A 3 -26.48 -5.12 5.35
CA ASP A 3 -26.30 -3.79 5.97
C ASP A 3 -24.90 -3.57 6.55
N GLU A 4 -24.19 -4.65 6.90
CA GLU A 4 -22.85 -4.57 7.49
C GLU A 4 -21.78 -4.23 6.45
N ILE A 5 -21.92 -4.73 5.21
CA ILE A 5 -21.06 -4.37 4.09
C ILE A 5 -21.22 -2.87 3.78
N SER A 6 -22.44 -2.41 3.53
CA SER A 6 -22.67 -0.99 3.20
C SER A 6 -22.26 -0.05 4.34
N ALA A 7 -22.46 -0.46 5.60
CA ALA A 7 -21.95 0.30 6.75
C ALA A 7 -20.42 0.33 6.80
N GLY A 8 -19.75 -0.80 6.50
CA GLY A 8 -18.29 -0.87 6.36
C GLY A 8 -17.77 0.07 5.27
N LEU A 9 -18.41 0.09 4.10
CA LEU A 9 -18.03 0.96 2.98
C LEU A 9 -18.18 2.45 3.33
N ARG A 10 -19.23 2.84 4.07
CA ARG A 10 -19.38 4.21 4.59
C ARG A 10 -18.32 4.59 5.63
N ARG A 11 -17.92 3.65 6.50
CA ARG A 11 -16.80 3.85 7.42
C ARG A 11 -15.49 4.03 6.66
N PHE A 12 -15.28 3.25 5.59
CA PHE A 12 -14.11 3.41 4.73
C PHE A 12 -14.08 4.77 4.04
N ALA A 13 -15.21 5.23 3.48
CA ALA A 13 -15.30 6.56 2.88
C ALA A 13 -14.97 7.67 3.90
N THR A 14 -15.47 7.55 5.14
CA THR A 14 -15.18 8.50 6.23
C THR A 14 -13.69 8.50 6.60
N LEU A 15 -13.09 7.32 6.70
CA LEU A 15 -11.65 7.19 6.95
C LEU A 15 -10.84 7.80 5.81
N LEU A 16 -11.22 7.54 4.56
CA LEU A 16 -10.53 8.08 3.39
C LEU A 16 -10.63 9.61 3.31
N ASP A 17 -11.79 10.19 3.64
CA ASP A 17 -11.97 11.64 3.74
C ASP A 17 -11.05 12.28 4.79
N ARG A 18 -10.79 11.56 5.90
CA ARG A 18 -9.84 11.98 6.94
C ARG A 18 -8.38 11.87 6.47
N LEU A 19 -8.02 10.76 5.82
CA LEU A 19 -6.64 10.45 5.43
C LEU A 19 -6.19 11.15 4.14
N CYS A 20 -7.14 11.53 3.28
CA CYS A 20 -6.93 12.13 1.97
C CYS A 20 -7.87 13.32 1.74
N PRO A 21 -7.55 14.51 2.26
CA PRO A 21 -8.36 15.71 2.01
C PRO A 21 -8.52 16.05 0.52
N ARG A 22 -7.54 15.70 -0.31
CA ARG A 22 -7.64 15.80 -1.78
C ARG A 22 -8.75 14.92 -2.35
N HIS A 23 -8.92 13.69 -1.87
CA HIS A 23 -10.03 12.83 -2.28
C HIS A 23 -11.37 13.49 -1.92
N ARG A 24 -11.53 13.94 -0.67
CA ARG A 24 -12.76 14.59 -0.21
C ARG A 24 -13.19 15.76 -1.10
N ARG A 25 -12.24 16.56 -1.60
CA ARG A 25 -12.48 17.71 -2.49
C ARG A 25 -12.75 17.31 -3.93
N MET A 26 -11.97 16.37 -4.45
CA MET A 26 -11.97 16.00 -5.87
C MET A 26 -12.90 14.84 -6.19
N ARG A 27 -13.49 14.19 -5.18
CA ARG A 27 -14.36 13.03 -5.39
C ARG A 27 -15.54 13.42 -6.25
N GLN A 28 -15.77 12.59 -7.25
CA GLN A 28 -16.91 12.67 -8.13
C GLN A 28 -17.88 11.58 -7.73
N HIS A 29 -19.16 11.94 -7.71
CA HIS A 29 -20.22 10.95 -7.57
C HIS A 29 -20.11 9.93 -8.69
N CYS A 30 -20.19 8.65 -8.35
CA CYS A 30 -20.06 7.57 -9.31
C CYS A 30 -21.24 6.62 -9.18
N GLN A 31 -22.04 6.53 -10.25
CA GLN A 31 -23.12 5.56 -10.37
C GLN A 31 -22.79 4.62 -11.51
N LEU A 32 -22.67 3.33 -11.18
CA LEU A 32 -22.45 2.30 -12.17
C LEU A 32 -23.77 1.79 -12.76
N GLU A 33 -23.62 0.98 -13.80
CA GLU A 33 -24.70 0.26 -14.46
C GLU A 33 -25.52 -0.56 -13.44
N LYS A 34 -26.85 -0.60 -13.59
CA LYS A 34 -27.76 -1.24 -12.63
C LYS A 34 -27.48 -2.73 -12.43
N ASP A 35 -27.00 -3.39 -13.48
CA ASP A 35 -26.64 -4.81 -13.52
C ASP A 35 -25.18 -5.07 -13.11
N ALA A 36 -24.44 -4.06 -12.66
CA ALA A 36 -23.12 -4.27 -12.05
C ALA A 36 -23.26 -5.00 -10.70
N PRO A 37 -22.25 -5.79 -10.30
CA PRO A 37 -22.21 -6.48 -9.01
C PRO A 37 -22.55 -5.55 -7.86
N ARG A 38 -23.38 -6.04 -6.94
CA ARG A 38 -23.95 -5.22 -5.88
C ARG A 38 -22.89 -4.50 -5.06
N TYR A 39 -21.85 -5.20 -4.58
CA TYR A 39 -20.86 -4.58 -3.69
C TYR A 39 -19.88 -3.69 -4.45
N VAL A 40 -19.67 -3.95 -5.75
CA VAL A 40 -18.96 -3.04 -6.64
C VAL A 40 -19.72 -1.71 -6.73
N ARG A 41 -21.04 -1.75 -6.98
CA ARG A 41 -21.89 -0.56 -6.98
C ARG A 41 -21.86 0.18 -5.65
N GLU A 42 -22.12 -0.53 -4.54
CA GLU A 42 -22.16 0.08 -3.21
C GLU A 42 -20.82 0.73 -2.84
N PHE A 43 -19.68 0.15 -3.26
CA PHE A 43 -18.37 0.76 -3.04
C PHE A 43 -18.27 2.11 -3.75
N TRP A 44 -18.56 2.16 -5.05
CA TRP A 44 -18.44 3.40 -5.82
C TRP A 44 -19.49 4.45 -5.44
N GLU A 45 -20.69 4.03 -5.04
CA GLU A 45 -21.73 4.92 -4.51
C GLU A 45 -21.32 5.51 -3.15
N ALA A 46 -20.63 4.76 -2.29
CA ALA A 46 -20.20 5.23 -0.97
C ALA A 46 -18.91 6.06 -0.99
N VAL A 47 -17.93 5.65 -1.79
CA VAL A 47 -16.57 6.22 -1.81
C VAL A 47 -16.41 7.27 -2.92
N GLY A 48 -17.08 7.07 -4.06
CA GLY A 48 -16.90 7.93 -5.24
C GLY A 48 -15.58 7.70 -5.97
N TRP A 49 -15.41 8.41 -7.08
CA TRP A 49 -14.22 8.32 -7.93
C TRP A 49 -13.31 9.54 -7.77
N SER A 50 -12.00 9.32 -7.75
CA SER A 50 -10.95 10.34 -7.78
C SER A 50 -9.61 9.66 -8.08
N ASP A 51 -8.55 10.45 -8.31
CA ASP A 51 -7.17 9.94 -8.49
C ASP A 51 -6.68 9.04 -7.34
N ALA A 52 -7.19 9.22 -6.12
CA ALA A 52 -6.83 8.40 -4.97
C ALA A 52 -7.34 6.95 -5.11
N VAL A 53 -8.55 6.77 -5.66
CA VAL A 53 -9.31 5.52 -5.67
C VAL A 53 -9.31 4.85 -7.06
N GLY A 54 -9.32 5.65 -8.13
CA GLY A 54 -9.46 5.19 -9.53
C GLY A 54 -8.17 4.72 -10.20
N GLY A 55 -7.01 4.86 -9.56
CA GLY A 55 -5.80 4.21 -10.03
C GLY A 55 -5.70 2.79 -9.47
N GLY A 56 -5.18 1.82 -10.20
CA GLY A 56 -4.66 0.59 -9.60
C GLY A 56 -3.14 0.62 -9.60
N GLY A 57 -2.53 0.32 -8.45
CA GLY A 57 -1.08 0.18 -8.33
C GLY A 57 -0.24 1.45 -8.55
N ASP A 58 1.04 1.24 -8.84
CA ASP A 58 2.08 2.28 -8.98
C ASP A 58 2.01 3.05 -10.32
N SER A 59 1.06 2.69 -11.20
CA SER A 59 0.89 3.35 -12.50
C SER A 59 0.03 4.62 -12.38
N PRO A 60 0.42 5.73 -13.03
CA PRO A 60 -0.34 6.99 -12.99
C PRO A 60 -1.66 6.95 -13.78
N ARG A 61 -1.99 5.83 -14.45
CA ARG A 61 -3.23 5.71 -15.22
C ARG A 61 -4.43 5.59 -14.26
N THR A 62 -5.14 6.69 -14.09
CA THR A 62 -6.42 6.74 -13.37
C THR A 62 -7.52 6.31 -14.35
N LEU A 63 -8.12 5.14 -14.12
CA LEU A 63 -9.21 4.64 -14.94
C LEU A 63 -10.54 4.95 -14.27
N ARG A 64 -11.54 5.38 -15.05
CA ARG A 64 -12.89 5.48 -14.52
C ARG A 64 -13.54 4.10 -14.40
N PRO A 65 -14.44 3.90 -13.42
CA PRO A 65 -14.93 2.57 -13.10
C PRO A 65 -16.01 2.07 -14.06
N GLU A 66 -16.46 2.82 -15.07
CA GLU A 66 -17.47 2.33 -16.01
C GLU A 66 -16.91 1.22 -16.92
N ARG A 67 -17.78 0.28 -17.37
CA ARG A 67 -17.32 -0.79 -18.29
C ARG A 67 -16.84 -0.23 -19.61
N ALA A 68 -17.45 0.88 -20.07
CA ALA A 68 -17.02 1.56 -21.28
C ALA A 68 -15.57 2.03 -21.19
N ALA A 69 -15.16 2.62 -20.06
CA ALA A 69 -13.77 3.02 -19.82
C ALA A 69 -12.83 1.80 -19.80
N SER A 70 -13.26 0.70 -19.19
CA SER A 70 -12.50 -0.56 -19.19
C SER A 70 -12.33 -1.13 -20.60
N ARG A 71 -13.37 -1.05 -21.45
CA ARG A 71 -13.28 -1.47 -22.85
C ARG A 71 -12.34 -0.58 -23.67
N SER A 72 -12.45 0.74 -23.54
CA SER A 72 -11.53 1.67 -24.22
C SER A 72 -10.08 1.42 -23.81
N TYR A 73 -9.83 1.20 -22.52
CA TYR A 73 -8.50 0.87 -22.02
C TYR A 73 -7.97 -0.45 -22.60
N MET A 74 -8.79 -1.51 -22.64
CA MET A 74 -8.35 -2.78 -23.21
C MET A 74 -8.11 -2.70 -24.71
N GLN A 75 -8.88 -1.88 -25.44
CA GLN A 75 -8.63 -1.59 -26.84
C GLN A 75 -7.23 -0.99 -27.05
N GLU A 76 -6.87 0.05 -26.28
CA GLU A 76 -5.52 0.65 -26.32
C GLU A 76 -4.43 -0.37 -25.97
N CYS A 77 -4.67 -1.23 -24.98
CA CYS A 77 -3.74 -2.30 -24.64
C CYS A 77 -3.55 -3.30 -25.77
N PHE A 78 -4.62 -3.72 -26.46
CA PHE A 78 -4.51 -4.64 -27.59
C PHE A 78 -3.74 -4.02 -28.76
N GLU A 79 -3.99 -2.74 -29.05
CA GLU A 79 -3.24 -1.98 -30.06
C GLU A 79 -1.75 -2.00 -29.74
N ALA A 80 -1.37 -1.64 -28.51
CA ALA A 80 0.03 -1.60 -28.09
C ALA A 80 0.68 -3.00 -27.99
N TRP A 81 -0.03 -3.99 -27.44
CA TRP A 81 0.50 -5.34 -27.23
C TRP A 81 0.75 -6.08 -28.54
N PHE A 82 -0.13 -5.91 -29.52
CA PHE A 82 -0.05 -6.68 -30.77
C PHE A 82 0.87 -6.06 -31.83
N GLU A 83 1.49 -4.91 -31.53
CA GLU A 83 2.73 -4.49 -32.18
C GLU A 83 3.86 -5.52 -31.94
N ASN A 84 3.86 -6.19 -30.78
CA ASN A 84 4.78 -7.28 -30.49
C ASN A 84 4.27 -8.60 -31.09
N ALA A 85 5.06 -9.19 -32.00
CA ALA A 85 4.72 -10.43 -32.68
C ALA A 85 4.53 -11.63 -31.73
N GLU A 86 5.39 -11.79 -30.72
CA GLU A 86 5.29 -12.90 -29.77
C GLU A 86 4.00 -12.84 -28.94
N ILE A 87 3.63 -11.63 -28.51
CA ILE A 87 2.37 -11.43 -27.77
C ILE A 87 1.18 -11.66 -28.70
N ARG A 88 1.21 -11.10 -29.91
CA ARG A 88 0.15 -11.32 -30.90
C ARG A 88 -0.09 -12.81 -31.19
N ASP A 89 0.99 -13.57 -31.40
CA ASP A 89 0.93 -15.01 -31.66
C ASP A 89 0.36 -15.78 -30.46
N ALA A 90 0.76 -15.45 -29.23
CA ALA A 90 0.23 -16.07 -28.01
C ALA A 90 -1.30 -15.88 -27.88
N TRP A 91 -1.79 -14.72 -28.31
CA TRP A 91 -3.21 -14.39 -28.30
C TRP A 91 -3.97 -14.97 -29.49
N GLY A 92 -3.28 -15.41 -30.55
CA GLY A 92 -3.89 -15.83 -31.80
C GLY A 92 -4.63 -14.69 -32.49
N ALA A 93 -4.11 -13.47 -32.38
CA ALA A 93 -4.67 -12.27 -33.00
C ALA A 93 -3.99 -12.00 -34.34
N GLU A 94 -4.73 -11.39 -35.28
CA GLU A 94 -4.18 -10.95 -36.57
C GLU A 94 -3.91 -9.44 -36.53
N PRO A 95 -2.99 -8.91 -37.35
CA PRO A 95 -2.76 -7.47 -37.42
C PRO A 95 -4.05 -6.69 -37.73
N GLY A 96 -4.46 -5.83 -36.81
CA GLY A 96 -5.68 -5.03 -36.93
C GLY A 96 -7.00 -5.76 -36.61
N ASP A 97 -6.97 -7.03 -36.20
CA ASP A 97 -8.15 -7.77 -35.73
C ASP A 97 -7.96 -8.27 -34.28
N PHE A 98 -8.70 -7.63 -33.37
CA PHE A 98 -8.68 -7.96 -31.94
C PHE A 98 -9.80 -8.91 -31.51
N SER A 99 -10.57 -9.47 -32.46
CA SER A 99 -11.71 -10.33 -32.16
C SER A 99 -11.35 -11.55 -31.31
N ALA A 100 -10.18 -12.16 -31.56
CA ALA A 100 -9.68 -13.28 -30.77
C ALA A 100 -9.37 -12.86 -29.32
N ALA A 101 -8.81 -11.67 -29.12
CA ALA A 101 -8.50 -11.14 -27.81
C ALA A 101 -9.76 -10.80 -27.00
N TRP A 102 -10.75 -10.17 -27.64
CA TRP A 102 -12.05 -9.88 -27.04
C TRP A 102 -12.77 -11.15 -26.57
N LYS A 103 -12.69 -12.25 -27.32
CA LYS A 103 -13.28 -13.55 -26.94
C LYS A 103 -12.65 -14.19 -25.70
N ARG A 104 -11.43 -13.77 -25.32
CA ARG A 104 -10.74 -14.28 -24.10
C ARG A 104 -11.11 -13.49 -22.84
N LEU A 105 -11.72 -12.32 -22.99
CA LEU A 105 -12.21 -11.54 -21.86
C LEU A 105 -13.64 -11.95 -21.50
N PRO A 106 -14.07 -11.74 -20.25
CA PRO A 106 -15.47 -11.93 -19.90
C PRO A 106 -16.40 -10.99 -20.69
N GLU A 107 -17.65 -11.40 -20.88
CA GLU A 107 -18.62 -10.58 -21.62
C GLU A 107 -18.84 -9.22 -20.94
N LYS A 108 -18.95 -9.25 -19.61
CA LYS A 108 -19.03 -8.08 -18.74
C LYS A 108 -17.83 -8.09 -17.81
N PHE A 109 -16.99 -7.07 -17.91
CA PHE A 109 -15.83 -6.93 -17.05
C PHE A 109 -15.54 -5.47 -16.71
N ARG A 110 -14.76 -5.26 -15.65
CA ARG A 110 -14.13 -3.97 -15.34
C ARG A 110 -12.66 -4.17 -15.05
N VAL A 111 -11.83 -3.28 -15.56
CA VAL A 111 -10.42 -3.18 -15.19
C VAL A 111 -10.35 -2.39 -13.89
N ILE A 112 -9.72 -2.98 -12.88
CA ILE A 112 -9.59 -2.40 -11.53
C ILE A 112 -8.14 -2.02 -11.21
N ALA A 113 -7.17 -2.60 -11.93
CA ALA A 113 -5.80 -2.13 -11.92
C ALA A 113 -5.20 -2.11 -13.32
N PRO A 114 -5.18 -0.94 -14.00
CA PRO A 114 -4.60 -0.82 -15.32
C PRO A 114 -3.07 -0.97 -15.26
N SER A 115 -2.54 -1.85 -16.09
CA SER A 115 -1.11 -2.06 -16.28
C SER A 115 -0.84 -2.60 -17.68
N GLU A 116 0.12 -1.98 -18.36
CA GLU A 116 0.60 -2.40 -19.68
C GLU A 116 1.31 -3.76 -19.65
N TYR A 117 1.76 -4.21 -18.47
CA TYR A 117 2.44 -5.50 -18.31
C TYR A 117 1.51 -6.62 -17.83
N GLY A 118 0.27 -6.27 -17.50
CA GLY A 118 -0.75 -7.19 -17.04
C GLY A 118 -1.73 -6.54 -16.09
N SER A 119 -2.94 -6.31 -16.58
CA SER A 119 -3.99 -5.60 -15.84
C SER A 119 -4.79 -6.54 -14.94
N ALA A 120 -5.27 -6.02 -13.81
CA ALA A 120 -6.26 -6.72 -12.99
C ALA A 120 -7.68 -6.30 -13.40
N LEU A 121 -8.57 -7.27 -13.51
CA LEU A 121 -9.98 -7.07 -13.86
C LEU A 121 -10.89 -7.94 -13.01
N ILE A 122 -12.18 -7.62 -13.01
CA ILE A 122 -13.24 -8.45 -12.43
C ILE A 122 -14.17 -8.97 -13.53
N ASP A 123 -14.61 -10.22 -13.39
CA ASP A 123 -15.65 -10.80 -14.22
C ASP A 123 -17.03 -10.52 -13.59
N GLU A 124 -17.85 -9.73 -14.26
CA GLU A 124 -19.22 -9.39 -13.82
C GLU A 124 -20.28 -10.31 -14.42
N THR A 125 -19.89 -11.27 -15.27
CA THR A 125 -20.80 -12.16 -16.00
C THR A 125 -21.46 -13.19 -15.08
N THR A 126 -20.77 -13.60 -14.02
CA THR A 126 -21.21 -14.64 -13.08
C THR A 126 -22.35 -14.20 -12.16
N GLY A 127 -22.57 -12.90 -12.01
CA GLY A 127 -23.58 -12.34 -11.09
C GLY A 127 -23.20 -12.39 -9.61
N GLU A 128 -21.93 -12.67 -9.27
CA GLU A 128 -21.43 -12.58 -7.90
C GLU A 128 -21.54 -11.14 -7.37
N ASN A 129 -21.86 -10.96 -6.08
CA ASN A 129 -21.96 -9.62 -5.47
C ASN A 129 -20.60 -8.93 -5.31
N ASP A 130 -19.55 -9.71 -5.03
CA ASP A 130 -18.15 -9.31 -4.84
C ASP A 130 -17.26 -10.23 -5.67
N PRO A 131 -17.09 -9.97 -6.98
CA PRO A 131 -16.39 -10.88 -7.85
C PRO A 131 -14.93 -11.06 -7.47
N LEU A 132 -14.37 -12.21 -7.81
CA LEU A 132 -12.93 -12.44 -7.69
C LEU A 132 -12.15 -11.62 -8.72
N VAL A 133 -10.94 -11.24 -8.32
CA VAL A 133 -10.00 -10.54 -9.19
C VAL A 133 -9.33 -11.54 -10.11
N HIS A 134 -9.16 -11.14 -11.36
CA HIS A 134 -8.42 -11.86 -12.37
C HIS A 134 -7.26 -11.01 -12.85
N GLU A 135 -6.09 -11.62 -12.98
CA GLU A 135 -4.92 -10.96 -13.56
C GLU A 135 -4.76 -11.39 -15.01
N LEU A 136 -4.70 -10.41 -15.90
CA LEU A 136 -4.47 -10.62 -17.32
C LEU A 136 -2.97 -10.65 -17.60
N LYS A 137 -2.46 -11.78 -18.12
CA LYS A 137 -1.06 -11.96 -18.49
C LYS A 137 -0.89 -11.82 -20.00
N PRO A 138 -0.39 -10.67 -20.52
CA PRO A 138 -0.31 -10.44 -21.96
C PRO A 138 0.61 -11.46 -22.64
N THR A 139 1.79 -11.74 -22.09
CA THR A 139 2.76 -12.67 -22.70
C THR A 139 2.31 -14.14 -22.74
N ARG A 140 1.27 -14.51 -21.99
CA ARG A 140 0.72 -15.87 -21.96
C ARG A 140 -0.70 -15.96 -22.49
N ALA A 141 -1.28 -14.83 -22.91
CA ALA A 141 -2.67 -14.70 -23.32
C ALA A 141 -3.66 -15.36 -22.34
N GLN A 142 -3.38 -15.21 -21.05
CA GLN A 142 -4.05 -15.94 -19.98
C GLN A 142 -4.72 -15.00 -18.99
N LEU A 143 -5.94 -15.34 -18.59
CA LEU A 143 -6.63 -14.73 -17.47
C LEU A 143 -6.46 -15.63 -16.24
N VAL A 144 -5.68 -15.19 -15.26
CA VAL A 144 -5.34 -15.96 -14.05
C VAL A 144 -6.26 -15.52 -12.90
N LYS A 145 -7.03 -16.46 -12.37
CA LYS A 145 -7.89 -16.21 -11.21
C LYS A 145 -7.03 -16.00 -9.95
N GLN A 146 -7.24 -14.88 -9.27
CA GLN A 146 -6.60 -14.58 -7.99
C GLN A 146 -7.52 -14.99 -6.83
N PRO A 147 -6.98 -15.27 -5.63
CA PRO A 147 -7.78 -15.54 -4.45
C PRO A 147 -8.40 -14.28 -3.81
N GLU A 148 -8.05 -13.09 -4.31
CA GLU A 148 -8.51 -11.79 -3.80
C GLU A 148 -9.86 -11.39 -4.45
N HIS A 149 -10.79 -10.84 -3.67
CA HIS A 149 -12.05 -10.28 -4.15
C HIS A 149 -11.92 -8.78 -4.47
N PHE A 150 -12.88 -8.25 -5.23
CA PHE A 150 -12.91 -6.83 -5.61
C PHE A 150 -12.76 -5.88 -4.42
N LEU A 151 -13.57 -6.04 -3.37
CA LEU A 151 -13.53 -5.14 -2.21
C LEU A 151 -12.16 -5.15 -1.52
N ASP A 152 -11.59 -6.32 -1.32
CA ASP A 152 -10.27 -6.47 -0.69
C ASP A 152 -9.19 -5.75 -1.51
N HIS A 153 -9.22 -5.94 -2.83
CA HIS A 153 -8.28 -5.33 -3.75
C HIS A 153 -8.38 -3.81 -3.75
N VAL A 154 -9.58 -3.26 -4.00
CA VAL A 154 -9.75 -1.81 -4.20
C VAL A 154 -9.50 -1.04 -2.90
N ILE A 155 -9.90 -1.57 -1.74
CA ILE A 155 -9.65 -0.94 -0.44
C ILE A 155 -8.14 -0.94 -0.15
N ARG A 156 -7.48 -2.09 -0.32
CA ARG A 156 -6.04 -2.21 -0.08
C ARG A 156 -5.23 -1.33 -1.03
N SER A 157 -5.50 -1.37 -2.33
CA SER A 157 -4.79 -0.53 -3.32
C SER A 157 -5.02 0.96 -3.09
N THR A 158 -6.22 1.36 -2.65
CA THR A 158 -6.50 2.76 -2.28
C THR A 158 -5.66 3.18 -1.07
N LEU A 159 -5.61 2.36 -0.02
CA LEU A 159 -4.81 2.64 1.17
C LEU A 159 -3.31 2.65 0.84
N GLU A 160 -2.81 1.69 0.06
CA GLU A 160 -1.42 1.63 -0.39
C GLU A 160 -1.00 2.89 -1.14
N ARG A 161 -1.89 3.46 -1.96
CA ARG A 161 -1.63 4.73 -2.65
C ARG A 161 -1.63 5.92 -1.71
N VAL A 162 -2.70 6.10 -0.93
CA VAL A 162 -2.93 7.29 -0.10
C VAL A 162 -2.00 7.35 1.11
N MET A 163 -1.65 6.20 1.65
CA MET A 163 -0.80 6.06 2.83
C MET A 163 0.60 5.54 2.45
N GLY A 164 0.94 5.51 1.16
CA GLY A 164 2.19 4.95 0.64
C GLY A 164 3.46 5.51 1.27
N LYS A 165 3.43 6.77 1.72
CA LYS A 165 4.53 7.46 2.40
C LYS A 165 4.42 7.47 3.92
N ARG A 166 3.32 6.94 4.45
CA ARG A 166 3.00 6.90 5.89
C ARG A 166 2.74 5.45 6.31
N LYS A 167 3.75 4.61 6.10
CA LYS A 167 3.66 3.17 6.33
C LYS A 167 4.94 2.58 6.92
N ALA A 168 4.78 1.49 7.65
CA ALA A 168 5.86 0.61 8.12
C ALA A 168 5.47 -0.84 7.86
N ALA A 169 6.45 -1.72 7.67
CA ALA A 169 6.19 -3.16 7.63
C ALA A 169 6.12 -3.71 9.07
N ALA A 170 5.24 -4.68 9.32
CA ALA A 170 5.23 -5.44 10.55
C ALA A 170 5.04 -6.93 10.27
N TYR A 171 5.80 -7.76 10.97
CA TYR A 171 5.70 -9.21 10.96
C TYR A 171 4.99 -9.64 12.23
N VAL A 172 3.67 -9.76 12.15
CA VAL A 172 2.82 -10.12 13.27
C VAL A 172 2.17 -11.46 12.97
N GLN A 173 2.41 -12.44 13.84
CA GLN A 173 1.89 -13.80 13.64
C GLN A 173 0.36 -13.90 13.76
N LYS A 174 -0.28 -12.92 14.41
CA LYS A 174 -1.73 -12.89 14.62
C LYS A 174 -2.26 -11.47 14.40
N PRO A 175 -3.40 -11.31 13.71
CA PRO A 175 -4.07 -10.02 13.65
C PRO A 175 -4.38 -9.50 15.06
N TRP A 176 -3.99 -8.27 15.36
CA TRP A 176 -4.33 -7.57 16.61
C TRP A 176 -5.11 -6.29 16.29
N GLY A 177 -5.74 -5.68 17.30
CA GLY A 177 -6.49 -4.42 17.15
C GLY A 177 -7.94 -4.63 16.71
N GLU A 178 -8.71 -3.53 16.77
CA GLU A 178 -10.15 -3.52 16.58
C GLU A 178 -10.53 -3.46 15.09
N PRO A 179 -11.40 -4.35 14.59
CA PRO A 179 -11.80 -4.34 13.18
C PRO A 179 -12.65 -3.10 12.84
N ILE A 180 -12.27 -2.36 11.80
CA ILE A 180 -12.95 -1.10 11.44
C ILE A 180 -14.05 -1.31 10.41
N LEU A 181 -13.79 -2.13 9.38
CA LEU A 181 -14.71 -2.26 8.23
C LEU A 181 -15.60 -3.49 8.32
N GLY A 182 -15.46 -4.30 9.37
CA GLY A 182 -16.25 -5.50 9.59
C GLY A 182 -16.20 -6.43 8.38
N ALA A 183 -17.36 -6.85 7.89
CA ALA A 183 -17.48 -7.77 6.77
C ALA A 183 -16.94 -7.20 5.43
N ALA A 184 -16.93 -5.87 5.25
CA ALA A 184 -16.55 -5.26 3.98
C ALA A 184 -15.06 -5.48 3.68
N PHE A 185 -14.21 -5.37 4.70
CA PHE A 185 -12.79 -5.66 4.63
C PHE A 185 -12.26 -6.04 6.02
N PRO A 186 -12.21 -7.33 6.36
CA PRO A 186 -11.82 -7.78 7.71
C PRO A 186 -10.33 -7.55 8.03
N GLY A 187 -9.53 -7.18 7.01
CA GLY A 187 -8.09 -6.96 7.14
C GLY A 187 -7.67 -5.59 7.65
N LEU A 188 -8.59 -4.62 7.82
CA LEU A 188 -8.27 -3.30 8.36
C LEU A 188 -8.63 -3.22 9.84
N ARG A 189 -7.63 -2.96 10.67
CA ARG A 189 -7.75 -2.90 12.12
C ARG A 189 -7.13 -1.63 12.68
N GLU A 190 -7.76 -1.05 13.68
CA GLU A 190 -7.21 0.05 14.47
C GLU A 190 -6.33 -0.50 15.59
N LEU A 191 -5.08 -0.06 15.63
CA LEU A 191 -4.08 -0.52 16.61
C LEU A 191 -3.93 0.47 17.77
N ALA A 192 -4.05 1.74 17.44
CA ALA A 192 -4.10 2.89 18.32
C ALA A 192 -4.73 4.04 17.54
N GLU A 193 -5.04 5.14 18.23
CA GLU A 193 -5.52 6.34 17.56
C GLU A 193 -4.54 6.77 16.45
N GLY A 194 -5.05 6.82 15.21
CA GLY A 194 -4.25 7.22 14.05
C GLY A 194 -3.26 6.15 13.54
N ILE A 195 -3.34 4.91 14.02
CA ILE A 195 -2.48 3.79 13.62
C ILE A 195 -3.33 2.59 13.21
N TRP A 196 -3.11 2.09 12.00
CA TRP A 196 -3.89 1.00 11.41
C TRP A 196 -3.02 -0.13 10.92
N GLY A 197 -3.42 -1.37 11.20
CA GLY A 197 -2.87 -2.57 10.60
C GLY A 197 -3.71 -3.01 9.41
N VAL A 198 -3.04 -3.34 8.30
CA VAL A 198 -3.67 -3.86 7.08
C VAL A 198 -3.05 -5.20 6.71
N ASP A 199 -3.90 -6.22 6.74
CA ASP A 199 -3.59 -7.54 6.21
C ASP A 199 -3.57 -7.51 4.69
N ARG A 200 -2.53 -8.10 4.08
CA ARG A 200 -2.40 -8.14 2.61
C ARG A 200 -3.47 -8.97 1.92
N SER A 201 -4.05 -9.96 2.60
CA SER A 201 -5.05 -10.85 2.02
C SER A 201 -5.94 -11.49 3.10
N PRO A 202 -6.83 -10.73 3.75
CA PRO A 202 -7.51 -11.19 4.96
C PRO A 202 -8.47 -12.37 4.72
N ARG A 203 -8.88 -12.61 3.47
CA ARG A 203 -9.70 -13.75 3.05
C ARG A 203 -8.90 -14.86 2.35
N ALA A 204 -7.58 -14.69 2.19
CA ALA A 204 -6.76 -15.73 1.57
C ALA A 204 -6.60 -16.93 2.52
N PRO A 205 -6.45 -18.15 1.97
CA PRO A 205 -6.09 -19.33 2.74
C PRO A 205 -4.89 -19.10 3.67
N ALA A 206 -4.94 -19.63 4.89
CA ALA A 206 -3.93 -19.40 5.93
C ALA A 206 -2.49 -19.75 5.50
N HIS A 207 -2.32 -20.72 4.60
CA HIS A 207 -1.00 -21.11 4.07
C HIS A 207 -0.38 -20.08 3.13
N LEU A 208 -1.14 -19.09 2.66
CA LEU A 208 -0.67 -17.97 1.83
C LEU A 208 -0.39 -16.71 2.65
N LEU A 209 -0.76 -16.70 3.94
CA LEU A 209 -0.50 -15.58 4.85
C LEU A 209 0.95 -15.68 5.34
N ASN A 210 1.79 -14.73 4.94
CA ASN A 210 3.19 -14.66 5.37
C ASN A 210 3.39 -13.88 6.69
N GLY A 211 2.31 -13.59 7.43
CA GLY A 211 2.33 -12.81 8.68
C GLY A 211 2.79 -11.36 8.51
N MET A 212 2.98 -10.90 7.27
CA MET A 212 3.40 -9.53 6.99
C MET A 212 2.18 -8.64 6.84
N GLN A 213 2.05 -7.69 7.77
CA GLN A 213 1.08 -6.61 7.75
C GLN A 213 1.76 -5.31 7.33
N MET A 214 0.99 -4.43 6.70
CA MET A 214 1.37 -3.04 6.56
C MET A 214 0.75 -2.26 7.71
N ILE A 215 1.55 -1.49 8.43
CA ILE A 215 1.06 -0.50 9.38
C ILE A 215 1.00 0.83 8.68
N TYR A 216 -0.17 1.46 8.67
CA TYR A 216 -0.36 2.84 8.24
C TYR A 216 -0.50 3.75 9.46
N TYR A 217 -0.02 4.97 9.35
CA TYR A 217 -0.07 5.94 10.44
C TYR A 217 -0.42 7.34 9.93
N GLU A 218 -1.07 8.17 10.75
CA GLU A 218 -1.34 9.57 10.36
C GLU A 218 -0.07 10.42 10.39
N SER A 219 0.77 10.22 11.40
CA SER A 219 1.98 10.99 11.62
C SER A 219 3.15 10.09 12.01
N PHE A 220 4.35 10.51 11.60
CA PHE A 220 5.60 9.82 11.95
C PHE A 220 5.78 9.76 13.48
N GLU A 221 5.53 10.88 14.16
CA GLU A 221 5.64 10.99 15.62
C GLU A 221 4.66 10.05 16.33
N GLY A 222 3.41 9.93 15.84
CA GLY A 222 2.43 9.00 16.37
C GLY A 222 2.89 7.54 16.23
N TYR A 223 3.54 7.18 15.12
CA TYR A 223 4.14 5.85 14.97
C TYR A 223 5.30 5.62 15.95
N ILE A 224 6.18 6.60 16.15
CA ILE A 224 7.28 6.48 17.13
C ILE A 224 6.72 6.31 18.56
N ASP A 225 5.72 7.11 18.95
CA ASP A 225 5.09 6.99 20.26
C ASP A 225 4.36 5.65 20.44
N PHE A 226 3.75 5.14 19.38
CA PHE A 226 3.15 3.82 19.37
C PHE A 226 4.19 2.74 19.63
N ILE A 227 5.36 2.79 18.97
CA ILE A 227 6.46 1.84 19.14
C ILE A 227 7.07 1.92 20.54
N LEU A 228 7.27 3.13 21.07
CA LEU A 228 7.81 3.34 22.42
C LEU A 228 6.93 2.78 23.54
N LYS A 229 5.65 2.49 23.25
CA LYS A 229 4.70 1.89 24.19
C LYS A 229 4.54 0.37 24.01
N GLN A 230 5.18 -0.23 23.01
CA GLN A 230 5.04 -1.66 22.76
C GLN A 230 5.83 -2.50 23.78
N PRO A 231 5.28 -3.66 24.19
CA PRO A 231 6.03 -4.66 24.93
C PRO A 231 7.28 -5.12 24.16
N SER A 232 8.37 -5.36 24.89
CA SER A 232 9.68 -5.71 24.32
C SER A 232 9.66 -6.92 23.38
N GLU A 233 8.79 -7.87 23.66
CA GLU A 233 8.58 -9.11 22.92
C GLU A 233 7.93 -8.91 21.55
N LEU A 234 7.22 -7.79 21.33
CA LEU A 234 6.59 -7.46 20.05
C LEU A 234 7.50 -6.63 19.15
N LEU A 235 8.47 -5.91 19.72
CA LEU A 235 9.36 -5.00 18.99
C LEU A 235 10.07 -5.65 17.78
N PRO A 236 10.57 -6.91 17.86
CA PRO A 236 11.21 -7.57 16.72
C PRO A 236 10.29 -7.77 15.50
N GLY A 237 8.98 -7.64 15.67
CA GLY A 237 8.02 -7.68 14.57
C GLY A 237 7.95 -6.39 13.77
N PHE A 238 8.41 -5.24 14.29
CA PHE A 238 8.21 -3.94 13.63
C PHE A 238 9.40 -3.52 12.77
N GLY A 239 9.09 -2.95 11.61
CA GLY A 239 10.06 -2.35 10.69
C GLY A 239 10.15 -0.82 10.84
N PRO A 240 11.19 -0.22 10.25
CA PRO A 240 11.32 1.23 10.21
C PRO A 240 10.13 1.88 9.49
N PRO A 241 9.68 3.07 9.95
CA PRO A 241 8.68 3.85 9.26
C PRO A 241 9.23 4.38 7.92
N SER A 242 8.33 4.65 6.99
CA SER A 242 8.64 5.49 5.83
C SER A 242 8.92 6.92 6.31
N GLY A 243 10.07 7.47 5.94
CA GLY A 243 10.49 8.79 6.36
C GLY A 243 11.77 9.22 5.66
N GLN A 244 12.26 10.41 6.01
CA GLN A 244 13.54 10.88 5.52
C GLN A 244 14.65 10.04 6.13
N THR A 245 15.36 9.29 5.29
CA THR A 245 16.48 8.45 5.71
C THR A 245 17.80 9.13 5.40
N PHE A 246 18.73 9.06 6.35
CA PHE A 246 20.12 9.47 6.24
C PHE A 246 21.01 8.24 6.35
N LEU A 247 22.00 8.14 5.46
CA LEU A 247 23.06 7.15 5.53
C LEU A 247 24.26 7.80 6.20
N LEU A 248 24.57 7.35 7.42
CA LEU A 248 25.67 7.87 8.21
C LEU A 248 26.81 6.86 8.26
N GLU A 249 28.03 7.37 8.26
CA GLU A 249 29.20 6.58 8.63
C GLU A 249 29.04 5.99 10.04
N PRO A 250 29.70 4.86 10.33
CA PRO A 250 29.58 4.18 11.62
C PRO A 250 29.92 5.12 12.78
N SER A 251 29.07 5.14 13.80
CA SER A 251 29.30 5.93 15.00
C SER A 251 29.09 5.06 16.24
N SER A 252 30.13 4.88 17.05
CA SER A 252 30.02 4.17 18.33
C SER A 252 29.08 4.88 19.30
N LYS A 253 28.95 6.22 19.20
CA LYS A 253 28.02 7.02 19.99
C LYS A 253 26.56 6.71 19.67
N PHE A 254 26.27 6.38 18.40
CA PHE A 254 24.90 6.17 17.91
C PHE A 254 24.65 4.75 17.38
N ASP A 255 25.48 3.78 17.77
CA ASP A 255 25.27 2.39 17.41
C ASP A 255 24.01 1.85 18.09
N PRO A 256 22.98 1.39 17.33
CA PRO A 256 21.74 0.87 17.89
C PRO A 256 21.93 -0.27 18.90
N GLY A 257 23.01 -1.07 18.76
CA GLY A 257 23.30 -2.16 19.67
C GLY A 257 23.78 -1.71 21.05
N SER A 258 24.45 -0.57 21.12
CA SER A 258 25.14 -0.10 22.34
C SER A 258 24.73 1.30 22.81
N LEU A 259 23.76 1.92 22.13
CA LEU A 259 23.24 3.25 22.47
C LEU A 259 22.78 3.31 23.94
N ALA A 260 23.42 4.18 24.70
CA ALA A 260 23.17 4.37 26.14
C ALA A 260 22.22 5.54 26.44
N GLU A 261 21.77 6.27 25.43
CA GLU A 261 20.90 7.44 25.59
C GLU A 261 19.56 7.03 26.26
N PRO A 262 19.19 7.66 27.39
CA PRO A 262 17.93 7.36 28.06
C PRO A 262 16.72 7.58 27.15
N GLY A 263 15.72 6.70 27.27
CA GLY A 263 14.47 6.80 26.50
C GLY A 263 14.50 6.13 25.12
N PHE A 264 15.63 5.51 24.73
CA PHE A 264 15.68 4.65 23.55
C PHE A 264 15.30 3.21 23.85
N LEU A 265 14.35 2.67 23.07
CA LEU A 265 14.11 1.24 22.99
C LEU A 265 15.03 0.60 21.97
N ARG A 266 15.66 -0.51 22.34
CA ARG A 266 16.59 -1.26 21.49
C ARG A 266 16.09 -2.68 21.28
N PHE A 267 16.21 -3.18 20.06
CA PHE A 267 15.81 -4.54 19.70
C PHE A 267 16.49 -4.97 18.40
N GLU A 268 16.46 -6.27 18.12
CA GLU A 268 16.98 -6.84 16.89
C GLU A 268 15.86 -7.49 16.09
N THR A 269 15.85 -7.27 14.78
CA THR A 269 14.99 -8.01 13.85
C THR A 269 15.84 -8.98 13.03
N THR A 270 15.23 -10.10 12.63
CA THR A 270 15.80 -10.98 11.61
C THR A 270 14.92 -10.90 10.39
N THR A 271 15.45 -10.42 9.27
CA THR A 271 14.66 -10.37 8.03
C THR A 271 14.25 -11.79 7.64
N PRO A 272 13.03 -12.00 7.12
CA PRO A 272 12.61 -13.32 6.65
C PRO A 272 13.53 -13.84 5.53
N PRO A 273 13.49 -15.15 5.25
CA PRO A 273 14.17 -15.74 4.11
C PRO A 273 13.82 -15.01 2.79
N PRO A 274 14.76 -14.94 1.81
CA PRO A 274 16.06 -15.61 1.80
C PRO A 274 17.21 -14.80 2.43
N LEU A 275 16.98 -13.52 2.76
CA LEU A 275 18.08 -12.59 3.05
C LEU A 275 18.65 -12.69 4.47
N ARG A 276 17.92 -13.29 5.45
CA ARG A 276 18.31 -13.51 6.86
C ARG A 276 19.43 -12.56 7.35
N ARG A 277 19.12 -11.27 7.42
CA ARG A 277 19.97 -10.24 8.00
C ARG A 277 19.50 -9.98 9.42
N GLN A 278 20.44 -9.96 10.35
CA GLN A 278 20.19 -9.35 11.65
C GLN A 278 20.34 -7.85 11.49
N VAL A 279 19.29 -7.14 11.88
CA VAL A 279 19.25 -5.68 11.89
C VAL A 279 19.03 -5.25 13.33
N LYS A 280 19.92 -4.41 13.84
CA LYS A 280 19.80 -3.80 15.17
C LYS A 280 19.06 -2.49 15.02
N HIS A 281 18.14 -2.24 15.92
CA HIS A 281 17.30 -1.05 15.92
C HIS A 281 17.39 -0.33 17.25
N ALA A 282 17.33 1.00 17.18
CA ALA A 282 17.12 1.85 18.35
C ALA A 282 16.10 2.92 17.98
N VAL A 283 15.02 3.00 18.75
CA VAL A 283 13.88 3.91 18.52
C VAL A 283 13.75 4.81 19.73
N GLY A 284 13.64 6.11 19.51
CA GLY A 284 13.64 7.08 20.60
C GLY A 284 13.41 8.49 20.11
N ARG A 285 13.85 9.45 20.91
CA ARG A 285 13.75 10.87 20.58
C ARG A 285 15.11 11.54 20.64
N ILE A 286 15.39 12.39 19.66
CA ILE A 286 16.57 13.26 19.61
C ILE A 286 16.07 14.68 19.49
N GLU A 287 16.46 15.55 20.44
CA GLU A 287 15.98 16.94 20.51
C GLU A 287 14.44 17.03 20.46
N GLY A 288 13.78 16.07 21.12
CA GLY A 288 12.32 15.97 21.17
C GLY A 288 11.66 15.36 19.93
N ARG A 289 12.40 15.03 18.86
CA ARG A 289 11.86 14.49 17.61
C ARG A 289 11.99 12.97 17.55
N GLY A 290 10.97 12.29 17.04
CA GLY A 290 11.01 10.85 16.87
C GLY A 290 12.07 10.43 15.85
N VAL A 291 12.86 9.42 16.22
CA VAL A 291 13.90 8.86 15.35
C VAL A 291 13.88 7.34 15.35
N TRP A 292 14.27 6.76 14.22
CA TRP A 292 14.52 5.34 14.09
C TRP A 292 15.93 5.11 13.56
N LEU A 293 16.79 4.55 14.39
CA LEU A 293 18.16 4.16 14.05
C LEU A 293 18.20 2.69 13.68
N SER A 294 18.98 2.32 12.66
CA SER A 294 19.20 0.92 12.30
C SER A 294 20.62 0.68 11.78
N THR A 295 21.17 -0.49 12.09
CA THR A 295 22.43 -1.01 11.53
C THR A 295 22.25 -2.48 11.19
N ASN A 296 22.97 -3.01 10.19
CA ASN A 296 22.88 -4.43 9.86
C ASN A 296 24.24 -5.09 10.05
N ASN A 297 24.24 -6.41 10.21
CA ASN A 297 25.47 -7.15 10.48
C ASN A 297 26.49 -7.20 9.32
N LYS A 298 26.14 -6.70 8.12
CA LYS A 298 27.01 -6.71 6.93
C LYS A 298 27.58 -5.33 6.57
N SER A 299 26.97 -4.27 7.10
CA SER A 299 27.39 -2.89 6.90
C SER A 299 27.36 -2.17 8.22
N SER A 300 28.46 -1.50 8.54
CA SER A 300 28.51 -0.58 9.67
C SER A 300 27.78 0.75 9.40
N THR A 301 27.20 0.93 8.20
CA THR A 301 26.31 2.06 7.87
C THR A 301 25.19 2.18 8.90
N LEU A 302 25.03 3.39 9.42
CA LEU A 302 23.94 3.75 10.31
C LEU A 302 22.82 4.41 9.50
N TRP A 303 21.65 3.76 9.46
CA TRP A 303 20.43 4.35 8.93
C TRP A 303 19.74 5.17 10.02
N LEU A 304 19.61 6.48 9.81
CA LEU A 304 18.78 7.35 10.64
C LEU A 304 17.53 7.74 9.85
N THR A 305 16.35 7.35 10.33
CA THR A 305 15.07 7.71 9.73
C THR A 305 14.30 8.66 10.63
N VAL A 306 13.79 9.75 10.06
CA VAL A 306 13.04 10.81 10.75
C VAL A 306 11.83 11.25 9.93
N ALA A 307 10.94 12.03 10.52
CA ALA A 307 9.85 12.66 9.79
C ALA A 307 10.38 13.59 8.67
N PRO A 308 9.79 13.62 7.47
CA PRO A 308 10.26 14.46 6.36
C PRO A 308 10.42 15.95 6.70
N GLU A 309 9.50 16.51 7.48
CA GLU A 309 9.52 17.89 7.97
C GLU A 309 10.72 18.20 8.89
N ASN A 310 11.38 17.18 9.42
CA ASN A 310 12.54 17.32 10.30
C ASN A 310 13.88 17.41 9.55
N LEU A 311 13.90 17.29 8.21
CA LEU A 311 15.11 17.26 7.38
C LEU A 311 16.18 18.29 7.79
N LYS A 312 15.79 19.58 7.85
CA LYS A 312 16.73 20.67 8.13
C LYS A 312 17.34 20.55 9.53
N VAL A 313 16.51 20.28 10.53
CA VAL A 313 16.98 20.21 11.92
C VAL A 313 17.80 18.96 12.16
N THR A 314 17.47 17.84 11.51
CA THR A 314 18.30 16.64 11.55
C THR A 314 19.68 16.88 10.92
N LEU A 315 19.77 17.64 9.82
CA LEU A 315 21.06 18.04 9.24
C LEU A 315 21.89 18.91 10.20
N ASP A 316 21.26 19.88 10.87
CA ASP A 316 21.93 20.72 11.86
C ASP A 316 22.43 19.88 13.05
N TRP A 317 21.63 18.91 13.52
CA TRP A 317 22.01 17.98 14.57
C TRP A 317 23.16 17.05 14.17
N ILE A 318 23.13 16.49 12.95
CA ILE A 318 24.21 15.67 12.36
C ILE A 318 25.51 16.47 12.37
N LYS A 319 25.47 17.71 11.87
CA LYS A 319 26.63 18.61 11.82
C LYS A 319 27.14 18.96 13.22
N HIS A 320 26.24 19.29 14.15
CA HIS A 320 26.61 19.61 15.53
C HIS A 320 27.31 18.44 16.23
N ASN A 321 26.85 17.21 15.97
CA ASN A 321 27.44 15.99 16.52
C ASN A 321 28.63 15.44 15.72
N LYS A 322 29.08 16.17 14.68
CA LYS A 322 30.20 15.78 13.81
C LYS A 322 30.03 14.38 13.20
N LEU A 323 28.80 14.04 12.82
CA LEU A 323 28.51 12.80 12.11
C LEU A 323 28.72 13.01 10.60
N GLU A 324 29.29 12.01 9.94
CA GLU A 324 29.57 12.05 8.51
C GLU A 324 28.45 11.35 7.73
N LEU A 325 27.99 12.01 6.67
CA LEU A 325 27.02 11.45 5.71
C LEU A 325 27.78 10.65 4.66
N GLN A 326 27.33 9.43 4.38
CA GLN A 326 27.85 8.66 3.24
C GLN A 326 27.44 9.33 1.92
N GLU A 327 26.22 9.85 1.89
CA GLU A 327 25.63 10.52 0.75
C GLU A 327 24.69 11.65 1.21
N PRO A 328 24.51 12.71 0.43
CA PRO A 328 23.47 13.70 0.69
C PRO A 328 22.09 13.04 0.75
N PRO A 329 21.22 13.39 1.72
CA PRO A 329 19.87 12.85 1.76
C PRO A 329 19.11 13.29 0.52
N THR A 330 18.48 12.35 -0.18
CA THR A 330 17.50 12.71 -1.21
C THR A 330 16.21 13.11 -0.51
N PRO A 331 15.72 14.36 -0.69
CA PRO A 331 14.47 14.78 -0.08
C PRO A 331 13.33 13.90 -0.57
N LEU A 332 12.50 13.42 0.36
CA LEU A 332 11.29 12.72 -0.04
C LEU A 332 10.33 13.68 -0.76
N PRO A 333 9.71 13.27 -1.88
CA PRO A 333 8.67 14.07 -2.51
C PRO A 333 7.53 14.28 -1.52
N PRO A 334 6.82 15.42 -1.57
CA PRO A 334 5.73 15.72 -0.64
C PRO A 334 4.63 14.66 -0.71
N ASP A 335 4.01 14.34 0.42
CA ASP A 335 2.80 13.51 0.43
C ASP A 335 1.63 14.33 -0.14
N LEU A 336 1.36 14.13 -1.43
CA LEU A 336 0.31 14.82 -2.17
C LEU A 336 -1.10 14.46 -1.67
N TRP A 337 -1.23 13.37 -0.91
CA TRP A 337 -2.51 12.92 -0.37
C TRP A 337 -2.76 13.46 1.03
N ALA A 338 -1.71 13.74 1.79
CA ALA A 338 -1.80 14.26 3.15
C ALA A 338 -2.03 15.77 3.24
N SER A 339 -1.89 16.51 2.14
CA SER A 339 -1.99 17.97 2.13
C SER A 339 -3.27 18.49 1.49
N ASP A 340 -3.76 19.61 2.00
CA ASP A 340 -4.85 20.40 1.40
C ASP A 340 -4.42 21.14 0.12
N ALA A 341 -3.25 20.81 -0.46
CA ALA A 341 -2.66 21.54 -1.58
C ALA A 341 -3.71 21.82 -2.67
N SER A 342 -3.87 23.11 -2.91
CA SER A 342 -4.82 23.80 -3.81
C SER A 342 -4.58 23.51 -5.28
#